data_AF-A0A7X9PM02-F1
#
_entry.id   AF-A0A7X9PM02-F1
#
_cell.length_a   1.000
_cell.length_b   1.000
_cell.length_c   1.000
_cell.angle_alpha   90.00
_cell.angle_beta   90.00
_cell.angle_gamma   90.00
#
_symmetry.space_group_name_H-M   'P 1'
#
loop_
_entity.id
_entity.type
_entity.pdbx_description
1 polymer ?
#
loop_
_entity_poly.entity_id
_entity_poly.type
_entity_poly.pdbx_seq_one_letter_code
_entity_poly.pdbx_strand_id
1 'polypeptide(L)'
;YNLIHLQSQQEIPLSRTELIPLAPKVGNYYFFNQSIEEGNRWLQLENLKHVDMIVIDEIGPWELRQQGWSKSLTNIVKNDSRPILLVVRESIVEKVIRHWGFRDVSVIYADEQNAMQKAIQTVKTYMQSS
;
A
#
# COMPACT_ATOMS: atom_id res chain seq x y z
N TYR A 1 3.43 16.31 -5.81
CA TYR A 1 3.63 15.03 -6.51
C TYR A 1 2.46 14.71 -7.44
N ASN A 2 2.67 13.80 -8.37
CA ASN A 2 1.63 13.28 -9.26
C ASN A 2 1.41 11.78 -8.99
N LEU A 3 0.20 11.31 -9.26
CA LEU A 3 -0.20 9.91 -9.18
C LEU A 3 -0.19 9.37 -10.62
N ILE A 4 0.54 8.27 -10.83
CA ILE A 4 0.78 7.71 -12.16
C ILE A 4 0.30 6.27 -12.18
N HIS A 5 -0.55 5.93 -13.14
CA HIS A 5 -0.90 4.55 -13.45
C HIS A 5 0.07 4.03 -14.51
N LEU A 6 0.99 3.15 -14.13
CA LEU A 6 2.11 2.75 -14.98
C LEU A 6 1.68 2.02 -16.27
N GLN A 7 0.60 1.23 -16.23
CA GLN A 7 0.16 0.49 -17.40
C GLN A 7 -0.47 1.41 -18.46
N SER A 8 -1.31 2.36 -18.05
CA SER A 8 -1.98 3.28 -18.97
C SER A 8 -1.18 4.55 -19.23
N GLN A 9 -0.10 4.77 -18.47
CA GLN A 9 0.65 6.02 -18.42
C GLN A 9 -0.21 7.23 -18.05
N GLN A 10 -1.39 7.01 -17.47
CA GLN A 10 -2.26 8.09 -17.00
C GLN A 10 -1.61 8.75 -15.80
N GLU A 11 -1.50 10.07 -15.85
CA GLU A 11 -0.91 10.89 -14.78
C GLU A 11 -1.92 11.95 -14.33
N ILE A 12 -2.09 12.09 -13.02
CA ILE A 12 -2.93 13.13 -12.41
C ILE A 12 -2.22 13.82 -11.24
N PRO A 13 -2.49 15.10 -10.95
CA PRO A 13 -1.94 15.78 -9.78
C PRO A 13 -2.35 15.08 -8.47
N LEU A 14 -1.40 14.54 -7.69
CA LEU A 14 -1.71 13.88 -6.41
C LEU A 14 -1.77 14.88 -5.26
N SER A 15 -0.71 15.69 -5.16
CA SER A 15 -0.54 16.62 -4.04
C SER A 15 0.30 17.82 -4.41
N ARG A 16 0.11 18.90 -3.65
CA ARG A 16 0.85 20.17 -3.77
C ARG A 16 1.26 20.66 -2.38
N THR A 17 2.28 21.50 -2.31
CA THR A 17 2.71 22.14 -1.06
C THR A 17 1.95 23.43 -0.79
N GLU A 18 1.41 24.04 -1.85
CA GLU A 18 0.49 25.16 -1.79
C GLU A 18 -0.82 24.76 -1.11
N LEU A 19 -1.40 25.69 -0.34
CA LEU A 19 -2.68 25.49 0.32
C LEU A 19 -3.77 25.21 -0.72
N ILE A 20 -4.42 24.05 -0.58
CA ILE A 20 -5.65 23.74 -1.31
C ILE A 20 -6.79 23.75 -0.29
N PRO A 21 -7.78 24.67 -0.42
CA PRO A 21 -8.91 24.72 0.50
C PRO A 21 -9.64 23.38 0.59
N LEU A 22 -9.97 22.96 1.82
CA LEU A 22 -10.69 21.72 2.12
C LEU A 22 -9.96 20.42 1.75
N ALA A 23 -8.73 20.48 1.23
CA ALA A 23 -7.94 19.30 0.93
C ALA A 23 -7.37 18.65 2.20
N PRO A 24 -7.31 17.31 2.29
CA PRO A 24 -6.57 16.62 3.32
C PRO A 24 -5.10 17.06 3.33
N LYS A 25 -4.60 17.44 4.51
CA LYS A 25 -3.20 17.79 4.72
C LYS A 25 -2.46 16.66 5.42
N VAL A 26 -1.34 16.23 4.83
CA VAL A 26 -0.44 15.23 5.41
C VAL A 26 0.98 15.74 5.32
N GLY A 27 1.61 15.97 6.48
CA GLY A 27 2.90 16.67 6.53
C GLY A 27 2.81 18.03 5.86
N ASN A 28 3.66 18.25 4.86
CA ASN A 28 3.73 19.50 4.10
C ASN A 28 2.85 19.51 2.84
N TYR A 29 2.08 18.46 2.59
CA TYR A 29 1.35 18.28 1.34
C TYR A 29 -0.16 18.33 1.54
N TYR A 30 -0.85 18.98 0.61
CA TYR A 30 -2.30 18.97 0.45
C TYR A 30 -2.65 18.04 -0.72
N PHE A 31 -3.54 17.07 -0.47
CA PHE A 31 -3.90 16.04 -1.44
C PHE A 31 -5.21 16.36 -2.14
N PHE A 32 -5.25 16.16 -3.45
CA PHE A 32 -6.50 16.32 -4.20
C PHE A 32 -7.43 15.12 -3.93
N ASN A 33 -8.65 15.40 -3.47
CA ASN A 33 -9.65 14.36 -3.18
C ASN A 33 -9.92 13.48 -4.42
N GLN A 34 -10.03 14.10 -5.60
CA GLN A 34 -10.23 13.38 -6.87
C GLN A 34 -9.11 12.36 -7.15
N SER A 35 -7.87 12.67 -6.77
CA SER A 35 -6.73 11.77 -7.00
C SER A 35 -6.68 10.64 -5.98
N ILE A 36 -7.16 10.88 -4.76
CA ILE A 36 -7.38 9.82 -3.77
C ILE A 36 -8.47 8.87 -4.27
N GLU A 37 -9.59 9.40 -4.76
CA GLU A 37 -10.70 8.63 -5.34
C GLU A 37 -10.24 7.80 -6.56
N GLU A 38 -9.50 8.41 -7.46
CA GLU A 38 -8.99 7.74 -8.65
C GLU A 38 -7.99 6.63 -8.30
N GLY A 39 -7.09 6.87 -7.33
CA GLY A 39 -6.21 5.80 -6.82
C GLY A 39 -7.00 4.66 -6.17
N ASN A 40 -8.06 4.95 -5.41
CA ASN A 40 -8.94 3.90 -4.87
C ASN A 40 -9.64 3.12 -6.00
N ARG A 41 -10.03 3.79 -7.09
CA ARG A 41 -10.60 3.15 -8.29
C ARG A 41 -9.59 2.23 -8.97
N TRP A 42 -8.35 2.67 -9.16
CA TRP A 42 -7.31 1.82 -9.76
C TRP A 42 -7.01 0.59 -8.92
N LEU A 43 -7.03 0.71 -7.59
CA LEU A 43 -6.79 -0.38 -6.64
C LEU A 43 -8.01 -1.30 -6.40
N GLN A 44 -9.10 -1.15 -7.17
CA GLN A 44 -10.22 -2.08 -7.11
C GLN A 44 -9.79 -3.50 -7.51
N LEU A 45 -10.31 -4.53 -6.83
CA LEU A 45 -9.93 -5.93 -7.05
C LEU A 45 -10.13 -6.38 -8.49
N GLU A 46 -11.11 -5.82 -9.18
CA GLU A 46 -11.40 -6.13 -10.57
C GLU A 46 -10.25 -5.76 -11.51
N ASN A 47 -9.50 -4.71 -11.19
CA ASN A 47 -8.32 -4.28 -11.95
C ASN A 47 -7.08 -5.10 -11.60
N LEU A 48 -7.12 -5.86 -10.50
CA LEU A 48 -6.00 -6.66 -10.04
C LEU A 48 -6.07 -8.10 -10.54
N LYS A 49 -7.12 -8.56 -11.23
CA LYS A 49 -7.38 -10.00 -11.51
C LYS A 49 -6.24 -10.80 -12.16
N HIS A 50 -5.28 -10.15 -12.82
CA HIS A 50 -4.20 -10.80 -13.58
C HIS A 50 -2.80 -10.60 -12.98
N VAL A 51 -2.71 -10.30 -11.68
CA VAL A 51 -1.43 -10.25 -10.95
C VAL A 51 -1.28 -11.44 -10.01
N ASP A 52 -0.05 -11.90 -9.84
CA ASP A 52 0.27 -13.01 -8.94
C ASP A 52 0.55 -12.54 -7.50
N MET A 53 0.95 -11.28 -7.32
CA MET A 53 1.30 -10.67 -6.03
C MET A 53 0.99 -9.17 -6.03
N ILE A 54 0.72 -8.63 -4.84
CA ILE A 54 0.55 -7.20 -4.62
C ILE A 54 1.72 -6.67 -3.78
N VAL A 55 2.35 -5.59 -4.23
CA VAL A 55 3.43 -4.92 -3.50
C VAL A 55 3.02 -3.48 -3.20
N ILE A 56 3.16 -3.06 -1.95
CA ILE A 56 2.82 -1.71 -1.49
C ILE A 56 4.01 -1.11 -0.78
N ASP A 57 4.57 -0.08 -1.37
CA ASP A 57 5.72 0.69 -0.87
C ASP A 57 5.32 2.17 -0.79
N GLU A 58 4.96 2.77 0.34
CA GLU A 58 5.03 2.45 1.78
C GLU A 58 3.62 2.57 2.40
N ILE A 59 3.32 1.84 3.49
CA ILE A 59 2.13 2.12 4.34
C ILE A 59 2.54 3.01 5.51
N GLY A 60 1.77 4.09 5.72
CA GLY A 60 2.06 5.07 6.75
C GLY A 60 0.95 5.27 7.78
N PRO A 61 1.15 6.26 8.68
CA PRO A 61 0.14 6.67 9.65
C PRO A 61 -1.17 7.16 9.02
N TRP A 62 -1.16 7.57 7.75
CA TRP A 62 -2.34 8.08 7.07
C TRP A 62 -3.35 6.96 6.81
N GLU A 63 -2.88 5.84 6.26
CA GLU A 63 -3.71 4.66 5.99
C GLU A 63 -4.20 4.01 7.29
N LEU A 64 -3.36 3.98 8.33
CA LEU A 64 -3.74 3.50 9.67
C LEU A 64 -4.88 4.31 10.32
N ARG A 65 -5.08 5.57 9.90
CA ARG A 65 -6.19 6.42 10.33
C ARG A 65 -7.43 6.30 9.44
N GLN A 66 -7.50 5.26 8.59
CA GLN A 66 -8.59 5.04 7.64
C GLN A 66 -8.74 6.17 6.61
N GLN A 67 -7.63 6.80 6.22
CA GLN A 67 -7.59 7.87 5.23
C GLN A 67 -6.79 7.45 3.99
N GLY A 68 -6.74 8.33 2.98
CA GLY A 68 -6.01 8.07 1.73
C GLY A 68 -6.56 6.83 1.01
N TRP A 69 -5.68 5.86 0.77
CA TRP A 69 -6.02 4.59 0.11
C TRP A 69 -6.30 3.43 1.07
N SER A 70 -6.50 3.72 2.37
CA SER A 70 -6.81 2.71 3.39
C SER A 70 -8.04 1.86 3.06
N LYS A 71 -9.04 2.44 2.38
CA LYS A 71 -10.25 1.71 1.96
C LYS A 71 -9.90 0.59 0.97
N SER A 72 -9.18 0.92 -0.10
CA SER A 72 -8.75 -0.09 -1.08
C SER A 72 -7.78 -1.09 -0.47
N LEU A 73 -6.84 -0.65 0.37
CA LEU A 73 -5.94 -1.56 1.09
C LEU A 73 -6.72 -2.55 1.96
N THR A 74 -7.69 -2.07 2.75
CA THR A 74 -8.56 -2.93 3.55
C THR A 74 -9.33 -3.92 2.71
N ASN A 75 -9.83 -3.49 1.54
CA ASN A 75 -10.55 -4.38 0.63
C ASN A 75 -9.64 -5.46 0.05
N ILE A 76 -8.42 -5.10 -0.36
CA ILE A 76 -7.40 -6.03 -0.84
C ILE A 76 -7.08 -7.05 0.26
N VAL A 77 -6.70 -6.60 1.45
CA VAL A 77 -6.29 -7.50 2.54
C VAL A 77 -7.40 -8.47 2.98
N LYS A 78 -8.66 -8.04 2.95
CA LYS A 78 -9.77 -8.87 3.44
C LYS A 78 -10.36 -9.83 2.41
N ASN A 79 -10.30 -9.46 1.13
CA ASN A 79 -11.03 -10.15 0.07
C ASN A 79 -10.11 -10.73 -1.01
N ASP A 80 -8.80 -10.64 -0.82
CA ASP A 80 -7.79 -11.19 -1.72
C ASP A 80 -6.88 -12.16 -0.95
N SER A 81 -6.72 -13.37 -1.49
CA SER A 81 -5.87 -14.40 -0.88
C SER A 81 -4.44 -14.39 -1.42
N ARG A 82 -4.14 -13.54 -2.40
CA ARG A 82 -2.82 -13.50 -3.01
C ARG A 82 -1.76 -12.97 -2.04
N PRO A 83 -0.50 -13.34 -2.23
CA PRO A 83 0.60 -12.79 -1.44
C PRO A 83 0.66 -11.25 -1.53
N ILE A 84 0.78 -10.60 -0.38
CA ILE A 84 0.94 -9.14 -0.27
C ILE A 84 2.26 -8.84 0.42
N LEU A 85 3.12 -8.04 -0.23
CA LEU A 85 4.33 -7.48 0.36
C LEU A 85 4.09 -6.02 0.75
N LEU A 86 4.25 -5.71 2.03
CA LEU A 86 4.05 -4.37 2.58
C LEU A 86 5.38 -3.79 3.08
N VAL A 87 5.76 -2.63 2.59
CA VAL A 87 6.85 -1.84 3.17
C VAL A 87 6.28 -0.92 4.23
N VAL A 88 6.79 -1.05 5.45
CA VAL A 88 6.26 -0.36 6.63
C VAL A 88 7.43 0.12 7.47
N ARG A 89 7.32 1.32 8.05
CA ARG A 89 8.30 1.77 9.05
C ARG A 89 8.26 0.85 10.26
N GLU A 90 9.45 0.44 10.74
CA GLU A 90 9.61 -0.44 11.90
C GLU A 90 8.71 -0.06 13.09
N SER A 91 8.68 1.24 13.43
CA SER A 91 7.91 1.77 14.56
C SER A 91 6.38 1.59 14.49
N ILE A 92 5.83 1.21 13.33
CA ILE A 92 4.39 0.99 13.14
C ILE A 92 4.04 -0.41 12.64
N VAL A 93 5.02 -1.33 12.46
CA VAL A 93 4.78 -2.71 11.99
C VAL A 93 3.68 -3.39 12.81
N GLU A 94 3.84 -3.38 14.13
CA GLU A 94 2.87 -3.95 15.07
C GLU A 94 1.47 -3.32 14.97
N LYS A 95 1.38 -2.04 14.64
CA LYS A 95 0.10 -1.35 14.45
C LYS A 95 -0.55 -1.78 13.14
N VAL A 96 0.23 -1.95 12.07
CA VAL A 96 -0.24 -2.46 10.77
C VAL A 96 -0.77 -3.89 10.94
N ILE A 97 -0.01 -4.78 11.58
CA ILE A 97 -0.42 -6.17 11.82
C ILE A 97 -1.77 -6.23 12.54
N ARG A 98 -1.92 -5.47 13.63
CA ARG A 98 -3.18 -5.44 14.40
C ARG A 98 -4.33 -4.76 13.66
N HIS A 99 -4.06 -3.67 12.93
CA HIS A 99 -5.11 -2.90 12.26
C HIS A 99 -5.83 -3.74 11.19
N TRP A 100 -5.06 -4.50 10.42
CA TRP A 100 -5.61 -5.35 9.35
C TRP A 100 -5.81 -6.82 9.75
N GLY A 101 -5.37 -7.23 10.95
CA GLY A 101 -5.64 -8.53 11.51
C GLY A 101 -4.87 -9.68 10.86
N PHE A 102 -3.65 -9.41 10.37
CA PHE A 102 -2.78 -10.44 9.79
C PHE A 102 -2.44 -11.50 10.85
N ARG A 103 -2.55 -12.78 10.48
CA ARG A 103 -2.26 -13.93 11.38
C ARG A 103 -0.98 -14.64 11.01
N ASP A 104 -0.77 -14.87 9.71
CA ASP A 104 0.41 -15.55 9.17
C ASP A 104 1.28 -14.54 8.41
N VAL A 105 2.01 -13.70 9.15
CA VAL A 105 2.85 -12.64 8.59
C VAL A 105 4.33 -12.92 8.83
N SER A 106 5.13 -12.79 7.78
CA SER A 106 6.59 -12.78 7.89
C SER A 106 7.09 -11.34 7.93
N VAL A 107 7.73 -10.95 9.02
CA VAL A 107 8.36 -9.62 9.16
C VAL A 107 9.86 -9.74 8.89
N ILE A 108 10.36 -8.92 7.98
CA ILE A 108 11.77 -8.88 7.57
C ILE A 108 12.26 -7.45 7.80
N TYR A 109 13.30 -7.29 8.61
CA TYR A 109 13.91 -6.01 8.86
C TYR A 109 14.95 -5.71 7.79
N ALA A 110 14.91 -4.51 7.19
CA ALA A 110 15.76 -4.19 6.04
C ALA A 110 17.25 -4.10 6.38
N ASP A 111 17.60 -3.91 7.65
CA ASP A 111 18.96 -3.79 8.17
C ASP A 111 19.58 -5.15 8.58
N GLU A 112 18.80 -6.24 8.55
CA GLU A 112 19.31 -7.55 8.94
C GLU A 112 20.24 -8.15 7.88
N GLN A 113 21.23 -8.94 8.31
CA GLN A 113 22.06 -9.70 7.39
C GLN A 113 21.19 -10.69 6.60
N ASN A 114 21.31 -10.65 5.28
CA ASN A 114 20.55 -11.45 4.33
C ASN A 114 19.04 -11.11 4.19
N ALA A 115 18.63 -9.88 4.54
CA ALA A 115 17.25 -9.39 4.39
C ALA A 115 16.67 -9.71 2.99
N MET A 116 17.45 -9.41 1.94
CA MET A 116 17.05 -9.64 0.55
C MET A 116 16.80 -11.12 0.25
N GLN A 117 17.72 -12.00 0.66
CA GLN A 117 17.59 -13.45 0.45
C GLN A 117 16.37 -14.00 1.19
N LYS A 118 16.15 -13.56 2.44
CA LYS A 118 14.96 -13.94 3.23
C LYS A 118 13.67 -13.45 2.57
N ALA A 119 13.63 -12.23 2.06
CA ALA A 119 12.47 -11.68 1.35
C ALA A 119 12.15 -12.50 0.12
N ILE A 120 13.15 -12.75 -0.74
CA ILE A 120 12.98 -13.57 -1.95
C ILE A 120 12.49 -14.97 -1.60
N GLN A 121 13.09 -15.62 -0.59
CA GLN A 121 12.69 -16.97 -0.19
C GLN A 121 11.26 -17.01 0.35
N THR A 122 10.89 -16.02 1.18
CA THR A 122 9.55 -15.90 1.74
C THR A 122 8.51 -15.73 0.64
N VAL A 123 8.74 -14.80 -0.31
CA VAL A 123 7.86 -14.57 -1.46
C VAL A 123 7.69 -15.86 -2.26
N LYS A 124 8.78 -16.57 -2.59
CA LYS A 124 8.71 -17.84 -3.31
C LYS A 124 7.85 -18.88 -2.60
N THR A 125 7.97 -19.00 -1.27
CA THR A 125 7.18 -19.94 -0.48
C THR A 125 5.68 -19.62 -0.52
N TYR A 126 5.30 -18.34 -0.38
CA TYR A 126 3.90 -17.93 -0.48
C TYR A 126 3.31 -18.14 -1.88
N MET A 127 4.10 -17.87 -2.92
CA MET A 127 3.69 -18.03 -4.32
C MET A 127 3.52 -19.51 -4.74
N GLN A 128 4.19 -20.44 -4.08
CA GLN A 128 4.06 -21.89 -4.34
C GLN A 128 2.90 -22.54 -3.58
N SER A 129 2.37 -21.86 -2.56
CA SER A 129 1.32 -22.37 -1.66
C SER A 129 -0.08 -21.82 -2.01
N SER A 130 -0.16 -20.94 -3.02
CA SER A 130 -1.39 -20.28 -3.51
C SER A 130 -1.82 -20.87 -4.84
#